data_AF-A0A7C4X079-F1
#
_entry.id   AF-A0A7C4X079-F1
#
_cell.length_a   1.000
_cell.length_b   1.000
_cell.length_c   1.000
_cell.angle_alpha   90.00
_cell.angle_beta   90.00
_cell.angle_gamma   90.00
#
_symmetry.space_group_name_H-M   'P 1'
#
loop_
_entity.id
_entity.type
_entity.pdbx_description
1 polymer ?
#
loop_
_entity_poly.entity_id
_entity_poly.type
_entity_poly.pdbx_seq_one_letter_code
_entity_poly.pdbx_strand_id
1 'polypeptide(L)'
;MGGRKPLLATGDLVEDYTPLFQYIDTAIELRKSEARETILIRNSDLEKVRELASTTRLTVAQLINNLMEYVKHRIDPEVAVKALAKYLNHEVTADYAIIFYSRLLSCWIVEASSTLGIIRLK
;
A
#
# COMPACT_ATOMS: atom_id res chain seq x y z
N MET A 1 -14.07 -14.43 -6.66
CA MET A 1 -12.96 -15.24 -6.14
C MET A 1 -12.24 -14.38 -5.11
N GLY A 2 -12.30 -14.74 -3.83
CA GLY A 2 -11.68 -13.94 -2.76
C GLY A 2 -10.22 -14.31 -2.59
N GLY A 3 -9.31 -13.54 -3.17
CA GLY A 3 -7.88 -13.65 -2.91
C GLY A 3 -7.55 -13.36 -1.44
N ARG A 4 -6.36 -13.75 -0.99
CA ARG A 4 -5.87 -13.43 0.36
C ARG A 4 -5.85 -11.91 0.54
N LYS A 5 -6.47 -11.39 1.61
CA LYS A 5 -6.49 -9.97 1.94
C LYS A 5 -5.66 -9.71 3.20
N PRO A 6 -4.93 -8.58 3.27
CA PRO A 6 -4.26 -8.17 4.49
C PRO A 6 -5.28 -7.70 5.54
N LEU A 7 -4.83 -7.54 6.78
CA LEU A 7 -5.69 -7.16 7.91
C LEU A 7 -6.44 -5.84 7.62
N LEU A 8 -7.73 -5.78 7.96
CA LEU A 8 -8.65 -4.63 7.75
C LEU A 8 -8.93 -4.22 6.30
N ALA A 9 -8.36 -4.92 5.29
CA ALA A 9 -8.70 -4.69 3.89
C ALA A 9 -10.09 -5.24 3.56
N THR A 10 -10.87 -4.44 2.84
CA THR A 10 -12.21 -4.80 2.36
C THR A 10 -12.16 -5.31 0.93
N GLY A 11 -11.16 -4.90 0.15
CA GLY A 11 -11.03 -5.16 -1.29
C GLY A 11 -11.94 -4.29 -2.17
N ASP A 12 -12.44 -3.17 -1.64
CA ASP A 12 -13.25 -2.21 -2.40
C ASP A 12 -12.40 -1.33 -3.34
N LEU A 13 -11.14 -1.09 -2.97
CA LEU A 13 -10.17 -0.29 -3.73
C LEU A 13 -9.10 -1.17 -4.41
N VAL A 14 -8.84 -2.35 -3.87
CA VAL A 14 -7.85 -3.30 -4.41
C VAL A 14 -8.47 -4.69 -4.48
N GLU A 15 -8.65 -5.17 -5.70
CA GLU A 15 -9.19 -6.51 -5.94
C GLU A 15 -8.19 -7.61 -5.59
N ASP A 16 -6.91 -7.40 -5.92
CA ASP A 16 -5.83 -8.37 -5.71
C ASP A 16 -4.66 -7.81 -4.89
N TYR A 17 -4.48 -8.40 -3.70
CA TYR A 17 -3.39 -8.09 -2.77
C TYR A 17 -2.19 -9.03 -2.90
N THR A 18 -2.20 -9.99 -3.83
CA THR A 18 -1.07 -10.89 -4.09
C THR A 18 0.27 -10.15 -4.21
N PRO A 19 0.38 -8.99 -4.91
CA PRO A 19 1.64 -8.26 -4.99
C PRO A 19 2.19 -7.82 -3.63
N LEU A 20 1.33 -7.47 -2.67
CA LEU A 20 1.73 -7.02 -1.32
C LEU A 20 2.41 -8.16 -0.57
N PHE A 21 1.83 -9.37 -0.61
CA PHE A 21 2.43 -10.55 0.02
C PHE A 21 3.73 -10.93 -0.69
N GLN A 22 3.76 -10.86 -2.03
CA GLN A 22 4.98 -11.10 -2.80
C GLN A 22 6.11 -10.16 -2.42
N TYR A 23 5.81 -8.90 -2.08
CA TYR A 23 6.79 -7.94 -1.57
C TYR A 23 7.36 -8.39 -0.22
N ILE A 24 6.50 -8.77 0.72
CA ILE A 24 6.90 -9.23 2.05
C ILE A 24 7.78 -10.49 1.94
N ASP A 25 7.36 -11.47 1.14
CA ASP A 25 8.10 -12.71 0.92
C ASP A 25 9.47 -12.41 0.27
N THR A 26 9.50 -11.50 -0.70
CA THR A 26 10.75 -11.08 -1.35
C THR A 26 11.68 -10.34 -0.39
N ALA A 27 11.15 -9.52 0.52
CA ALA A 27 11.95 -8.89 1.57
C ALA A 27 12.59 -9.92 2.51
N ILE A 28 11.85 -10.99 2.84
CA ILE A 28 12.36 -12.12 3.64
C ILE A 28 13.48 -12.86 2.88
N GLU A 29 13.24 -13.20 1.61
CA GLU A 29 14.26 -13.85 0.75
C GLU A 29 15.56 -13.05 0.67
N LEU A 30 15.45 -11.72 0.55
CA LEU A 30 16.59 -10.81 0.46
C LEU A 30 17.18 -10.43 1.83
N ARG A 31 16.65 -10.98 2.94
CA ARG A 31 17.05 -10.65 4.32
C ARG A 31 16.95 -9.15 4.65
N LYS A 32 16.00 -8.45 4.04
CA LYS A 32 15.70 -7.03 4.27
C LYS A 32 14.53 -6.87 5.23
N SER A 33 14.76 -7.18 6.51
CA SER A 33 13.71 -7.10 7.55
C SER A 33 13.10 -5.70 7.65
N GLU A 34 13.88 -4.64 7.47
CA GLU A 34 13.38 -3.26 7.50
C GLU A 34 12.35 -3.00 6.39
N ALA A 35 12.61 -3.46 5.16
CA ALA A 35 11.69 -3.31 4.03
C ALA A 35 10.35 -4.02 4.28
N ARG A 36 10.38 -5.17 4.96
CA ARG A 36 9.17 -5.88 5.37
C ARG A 36 8.34 -5.06 6.34
N GLU A 37 8.96 -4.42 7.33
CA GLU A 37 8.24 -3.63 8.33
C GLU A 37 7.76 -2.28 7.76
N THR A 38 8.44 -1.74 6.74
CA THR A 38 8.07 -0.47 6.13
C THR A 38 6.86 -0.55 5.22
N ILE A 39 6.45 -1.73 4.73
CA ILE A 39 5.25 -1.89 3.89
C ILE A 39 3.96 -2.13 4.71
N LEU A 40 4.03 -2.27 6.03
CA LEU A 40 2.86 -2.51 6.89
C LEU A 40 2.17 -1.20 7.30
N ILE A 41 0.85 -1.21 7.49
CA ILE A 41 0.12 -0.06 8.04
C ILE A 41 0.66 0.30 9.43
N ARG A 42 0.95 1.58 9.64
CA ARG A 42 1.38 2.16 10.91
C ARG A 42 0.27 3.05 11.48
N ASN A 43 0.29 3.27 12.80
CA ASN A 43 -0.65 4.20 13.42
C ASN A 43 -0.53 5.62 12.84
N SER A 44 0.70 6.05 12.49
CA SER A 44 0.94 7.33 11.81
C SER A 44 0.20 7.47 10.47
N ASP A 45 -0.05 6.36 9.78
CA ASP A 45 -0.77 6.37 8.50
C ASP A 45 -2.25 6.68 8.72
N LEU A 46 -2.84 6.07 9.76
CA LEU A 46 -4.23 6.29 10.14
C LEU A 46 -4.45 7.73 10.63
N GLU A 47 -3.51 8.26 11.42
CA GLU A 47 -3.55 9.66 11.85
C GLU A 47 -3.36 10.62 10.67
N LYS A 48 -2.53 10.27 9.68
CA LYS A 48 -2.42 11.07 8.45
C LYS A 48 -3.73 11.09 7.66
N VAL A 49 -4.44 9.96 7.58
CA VAL A 49 -5.78 9.93 6.97
C VAL A 49 -6.75 10.84 7.74
N ARG A 50 -6.76 10.79 9.07
CA ARG A 50 -7.59 11.64 9.91
C ARG A 50 -7.31 13.13 9.68
N GLU A 51 -6.04 13.50 9.64
CA GLU A 51 -5.59 14.87 9.36
C GLU A 51 -6.10 15.35 7.98
N LEU A 52 -5.85 14.55 6.93
CA LEU A 52 -6.23 14.88 5.55
C LEU A 52 -7.76 14.97 5.38
N ALA A 53 -8.51 14.07 6.03
CA ALA A 53 -9.96 14.07 5.99
C ALA A 53 -10.61 15.24 6.76
N SER A 54 -9.93 15.74 7.79
CA SER A 54 -10.43 16.86 8.61
C SER A 54 -10.22 18.24 7.99
N THR A 55 -9.16 18.40 7.19
CA THR A 55 -8.72 19.71 6.70
C THR A 55 -9.45 20.14 5.42
N THR A 56 -9.78 19.18 4.54
CA THR A 56 -10.38 19.45 3.23
C THR A 56 -11.32 18.31 2.84
N ARG A 57 -12.43 18.62 2.15
CA ARG A 57 -13.24 17.58 1.48
C ARG A 57 -12.45 17.01 0.30
N LEU A 58 -11.64 16.00 0.56
CA LEU A 58 -10.91 15.26 -0.47
C LEU A 58 -11.79 14.15 -1.06
N THR A 59 -11.67 13.95 -2.37
CA THR A 59 -12.13 12.71 -3.00
C THR A 59 -11.23 11.54 -2.59
N VAL A 60 -11.73 10.30 -2.72
CA VAL A 60 -10.94 9.09 -2.45
C VAL A 60 -9.65 9.07 -3.29
N ALA A 61 -9.74 9.45 -4.57
CA ALA A 61 -8.58 9.53 -5.45
C ALA A 61 -7.53 10.53 -4.96
N GLN A 62 -7.96 11.72 -4.51
CA GLN A 62 -7.05 12.72 -3.94
C GLN A 62 -6.41 12.23 -2.64
N LEU A 63 -7.18 11.56 -1.77
CA LEU A 63 -6.64 10.98 -0.53
C LEU A 63 -5.56 9.94 -0.85
N ILE A 64 -5.82 9.03 -1.78
CA ILE A 64 -4.84 8.03 -2.23
C ILE A 64 -3.58 8.72 -2.77
N ASN A 65 -3.70 9.72 -3.63
CA ASN A 65 -2.53 10.42 -4.19
C ASN A 65 -1.70 11.12 -3.10
N ASN A 66 -2.33 11.76 -2.11
CA ASN A 66 -1.62 12.36 -0.99
C ASN A 66 -0.90 11.31 -0.13
N LEU A 67 -1.55 10.16 0.09
CA LEU A 67 -0.93 9.04 0.81
C LEU A 67 0.22 8.42 0.02
N MET A 68 0.12 8.32 -1.30
CA MET A 68 1.20 7.80 -2.14
C MET A 68 2.48 8.62 -1.96
N GLU A 69 2.36 9.96 -2.02
CA GLU A 69 3.50 10.85 -1.76
C GLU A 69 4.04 10.72 -0.33
N TYR A 70 3.15 10.51 0.64
CA TYR A 70 3.52 10.29 2.03
C TYR A 70 4.25 8.95 2.24
N VAL A 71 3.86 7.86 1.58
CA VAL A 71 4.42 6.52 1.82
C VAL A 71 5.53 6.11 0.85
N LYS A 72 5.71 6.78 -0.28
CA LYS A 72 6.66 6.35 -1.33
C LYS A 72 8.08 6.08 -0.83
N HIS A 73 8.54 6.87 0.13
CA HIS A 73 9.89 6.76 0.70
C HIS A 73 10.09 5.49 1.55
N ARG A 74 9.01 4.77 1.87
CA ARG A 74 9.02 3.51 2.62
C ARG A 74 9.25 2.29 1.74
N ILE A 75 9.10 2.44 0.43
CA ILE A 75 9.21 1.34 -0.52
C ILE A 75 10.69 1.13 -0.85
N ASP A 76 11.21 -0.06 -0.52
CA ASP A 76 12.56 -0.47 -0.91
C ASP A 76 12.55 -0.79 -2.41
N PRO A 77 13.34 -0.06 -3.24
CA PRO A 77 13.28 -0.21 -4.69
C PRO A 77 13.67 -1.61 -5.18
N GLU A 78 14.64 -2.26 -4.53
CA GLU A 78 15.13 -3.57 -4.92
C GLU A 78 14.07 -4.66 -4.64
N VAL A 79 13.47 -4.62 -3.46
CA VAL A 79 12.37 -5.54 -3.10
C VAL A 79 11.19 -5.31 -4.05
N ALA A 80 10.82 -4.05 -4.29
CA ALA A 80 9.71 -3.68 -5.16
C ALA A 80 9.88 -4.24 -6.58
N VAL A 81 11.04 -4.01 -7.20
CA VAL A 81 11.33 -4.51 -8.56
C VAL A 81 11.27 -6.03 -8.60
N LYS A 82 11.96 -6.71 -7.68
CA LYS A 82 12.01 -8.18 -7.68
C LYS A 82 10.65 -8.80 -7.42
N ALA A 83 9.86 -8.24 -6.51
CA ALA A 83 8.53 -8.74 -6.18
C ALA A 83 7.55 -8.53 -7.33
N LEU A 84 7.54 -7.33 -7.92
CA LEU A 84 6.61 -7.00 -8.99
C LEU A 84 6.96 -7.72 -10.29
N ALA A 85 8.25 -7.87 -10.60
CA ALA A 85 8.69 -8.64 -11.77
C ALA A 85 8.25 -10.12 -11.69
N LYS A 86 8.34 -10.72 -10.50
CA LYS A 86 7.82 -12.08 -10.25
C LYS A 86 6.30 -12.15 -10.45
N TYR A 87 5.56 -11.18 -9.90
CA TYR A 87 4.11 -11.15 -9.99
C TYR A 87 3.61 -10.96 -11.43
N LEU A 88 4.24 -10.06 -12.19
CA LEU A 88 3.84 -9.76 -13.57
C LEU A 88 4.53 -10.63 -14.62
N ASN A 89 5.49 -11.46 -14.22
CA ASN A 89 6.32 -12.29 -15.10
C ASN A 89 7.04 -11.50 -16.21
N HIS A 90 7.50 -10.28 -15.91
CA HIS A 90 8.28 -9.43 -16.82
C HIS A 90 9.14 -8.42 -16.05
N GLU A 91 10.14 -7.84 -16.71
CA GLU A 91 11.02 -6.83 -16.10
C GLU A 91 10.29 -5.49 -15.90
N VAL A 92 10.51 -4.87 -14.73
CA VAL A 92 9.93 -3.57 -14.38
C VAL A 92 11.02 -2.61 -13.90
N THR A 93 10.80 -1.31 -14.12
CA THR A 93 11.68 -0.27 -13.58
C THR A 93 11.41 -0.04 -12.10
N ALA A 94 12.41 0.48 -11.39
CA ALA A 94 12.28 0.86 -9.99
C ALA A 94 11.17 1.90 -9.77
N ASP A 95 11.11 2.93 -10.61
CA ASP A 95 10.11 4.00 -10.50
C ASP A 95 8.68 3.44 -10.62
N TYR A 96 8.45 2.56 -11.61
CA TYR A 96 7.14 1.93 -11.78
C TYR A 96 6.79 1.06 -10.56
N ALA A 97 7.72 0.25 -10.08
CA ALA A 97 7.49 -0.62 -8.93
C ALA A 97 7.21 0.18 -7.65
N ILE A 98 7.94 1.28 -7.42
CA ILE A 98 7.71 2.17 -6.28
C ILE A 98 6.32 2.78 -6.36
N ILE A 99 5.92 3.32 -7.51
CA ILE A 99 4.58 3.91 -7.70
C ILE A 99 3.49 2.87 -7.47
N PHE A 100 3.68 1.67 -8.03
CA PHE A 100 2.73 0.55 -7.88
C PHE A 100 2.52 0.20 -6.41
N TYR A 101 3.59 -0.03 -5.66
CA TYR A 101 3.50 -0.41 -4.25
C TYR A 101 3.05 0.75 -3.36
N SER A 102 3.40 1.98 -3.68
CA SER A 102 2.91 3.17 -2.97
C SER A 102 1.40 3.30 -3.10
N ARG A 103 0.86 3.07 -4.31
CA ARG A 103 -0.59 3.06 -4.55
C ARG A 103 -1.27 1.93 -3.80
N LEU A 104 -0.73 0.71 -3.89
CA LEU A 104 -1.27 -0.47 -3.24
C LEU A 104 -1.34 -0.29 -1.71
N LEU A 105 -0.26 0.19 -1.10
CA LEU A 105 -0.22 0.50 0.33
C LEU A 105 -1.21 1.62 0.68
N SER A 106 -1.28 2.68 -0.13
CA SER A 106 -2.20 3.80 0.11
C SER A 106 -3.66 3.35 0.07
N CYS A 107 -4.05 2.52 -0.90
CA CYS A 107 -5.39 1.95 -0.94
C CYS A 107 -5.67 1.08 0.29
N TRP A 108 -4.72 0.25 0.70
CA TRP A 108 -4.87 -0.55 1.93
C TRP A 108 -5.07 0.31 3.18
N ILE A 109 -4.30 1.39 3.34
CA ILE A 109 -4.46 2.35 4.44
C ILE A 109 -5.87 2.96 4.43
N VAL A 110 -6.39 3.32 3.25
CA VAL A 110 -7.71 3.91 3.08
C VAL A 110 -8.83 2.91 3.43
N GLU A 111 -8.74 1.67 2.93
CA GLU A 111 -9.68 0.61 3.30
C GLU A 111 -9.67 0.34 4.80
N ALA A 112 -8.49 0.19 5.40
CA ALA A 112 -8.35 -0.02 6.84
C ALA A 112 -8.94 1.15 7.65
N SER A 113 -8.70 2.38 7.21
CA SER A 113 -9.28 3.58 7.83
C SER A 113 -10.80 3.61 7.74
N SER A 114 -11.38 3.13 6.63
CA SER A 114 -12.82 2.98 6.47
C SER A 114 -13.38 1.90 7.39
N THR A 115 -12.74 0.73 7.44
CA THR A 115 -13.09 -0.39 8.32
C THR A 115 -13.07 0.02 9.80
N LEU A 116 -12.13 0.86 10.19
CA LEU A 116 -12.01 1.41 11.54
C LEU A 116 -12.93 2.61 11.82
N GLY A 117 -13.72 3.07 10.84
CA GLY A 117 -14.64 4.19 10.99
C GLY A 117 -13.99 5.58 11.05
N ILE A 118 -12.72 5.70 10.65
CA ILE A 118 -12.00 6.99 10.58
C ILE A 118 -12.56 7.84 9.43
N ILE A 119 -12.85 7.20 8.30
CA ILE A 119 -13.46 7.80 7.11
C ILE A 119 -14.64 6.93 6.65
N ARG A 120 -15.43 7.44 5.70
CA ARG A 120 -16.42 6.65 4.98
C ARG A 120 -16.11 6.72 3.49
N LEU A 121 -15.87 5.56 2.88
CA LEU A 121 -15.88 5.43 1.43
C LEU A 121 -17.34 5.59 0.96
N LYS A 122 -17.56 6.52 0.03
CA LYS A 122 -18.85 6.74 -0.63
C LYS A 122 -18.70 6.40 -2.10
#